data_AF-A0A662JH72-F1
#
_entry.id   AF-A0A662JH72-F1
#
_cell.length_a   1.000
_cell.length_b   1.000
_cell.length_c   1.000
_cell.angle_alpha   90.00
_cell.angle_beta   90.00
_cell.angle_gamma   90.00
#
_symmetry.space_group_name_H-M   'P 1'
#
loop_
_entity.id
_entity.type
_entity.pdbx_description
1 polymer ?
#
loop_
_entity_poly.entity_id
_entity_poly.type
_entity_poly.pdbx_seq_one_letter_code
_entity_poly.pdbx_strand_id
1 'polypeptide(L)'
;MAKAWRKPGEGFLAELLKRRLIEWRRQPTVVRVEKPTRIDRARSLGYKAKVGFVVVRVKVRKGGLRKPRPRSGRRPKRMGVYGYSPWRSLREIAEERAARKYPNLKVLGSYWVGEDGRHKWFEVILVDPSHPSIKNDEELQAKLPLKGS
;
A
#
# COMPACT_ATOMS: atom_id res chain seq x y z
N MET A 1 -13.07 17.22 -0.61
CA MET A 1 -12.36 16.10 -1.28
C MET A 1 -13.04 14.74 -1.11
N ALA A 2 -13.53 14.37 0.08
CA ALA A 2 -14.12 13.04 0.32
C ALA A 2 -15.29 12.67 -0.63
N LYS A 3 -16.13 13.63 -1.04
CA LYS A 3 -17.25 13.40 -1.98
C LYS A 3 -16.77 12.93 -3.37
N ALA A 4 -15.71 13.52 -3.92
CA ALA A 4 -15.17 13.16 -5.24
C ALA A 4 -14.66 11.71 -5.29
N TRP A 5 -14.07 11.24 -4.19
CA TRP A 5 -13.55 9.88 -4.09
C TRP A 5 -14.61 8.78 -3.92
N ARG A 6 -15.89 9.13 -3.72
CA ARG A 6 -16.98 8.15 -3.72
C ARG A 6 -17.22 7.58 -5.12
N LYS A 7 -17.01 8.40 -6.15
CA LYS A 7 -17.12 8.02 -7.57
C LYS A 7 -15.86 8.43 -8.34
N PRO A 8 -14.75 7.70 -8.17
CA PRO A 8 -13.47 8.07 -8.75
C PRO A 8 -13.42 7.97 -10.28
N GLY A 9 -14.41 7.31 -10.91
CA GLY A 9 -14.52 7.17 -12.36
C GLY A 9 -15.25 8.31 -13.08
N GLU A 10 -15.80 9.29 -12.34
CA GLU A 10 -16.58 10.39 -12.91
C GLU A 10 -15.93 11.76 -12.67
N GLY A 11 -16.14 12.69 -13.60
CA GLY A 11 -15.76 14.10 -13.47
C GLY A 11 -14.24 14.38 -13.43
N PHE A 12 -13.88 15.51 -12.80
CA PHE A 12 -12.50 16.00 -12.72
C PHE A 12 -11.52 14.98 -12.10
N LEU A 13 -11.97 14.18 -11.13
CA LEU A 13 -11.11 13.21 -10.46
C LEU A 13 -10.68 12.08 -11.40
N ALA A 14 -11.55 11.65 -12.32
CA ALA A 14 -11.23 10.62 -13.29
C ALA A 14 -10.12 11.06 -14.25
N GLU A 15 -10.21 12.30 -14.74
CA GLU A 15 -9.19 12.86 -15.62
C GLU A 15 -7.84 13.03 -14.89
N LEU A 16 -7.87 13.55 -13.67
CA LEU A 16 -6.69 13.67 -12.82
C LEU A 16 -6.04 12.31 -12.52
N LEU A 17 -6.84 11.29 -12.21
CA LEU A 17 -6.36 9.93 -11.99
C LEU A 17 -5.77 9.33 -13.26
N LYS A 18 -6.38 9.57 -14.43
CA LYS A 18 -5.84 9.11 -15.72
C LYS A 18 -4.43 9.66 -15.96
N ARG A 19 -4.24 10.98 -15.80
CA ARG A 19 -2.92 11.63 -15.93
C ARG A 19 -1.91 11.05 -14.94
N ARG A 20 -2.31 10.91 -13.67
CA ARG A 20 -1.47 10.31 -12.62
C ARG A 20 -1.08 8.86 -12.89
N LEU A 21 -2.02 8.02 -13.34
CA LEU A 21 -1.74 6.61 -13.65
C LEU A 21 -0.74 6.46 -14.79
N ILE A 22 -0.75 7.35 -15.79
CA ILE A 22 0.26 7.37 -16.86
C ILE A 22 1.66 7.59 -16.27
N GLU A 23 1.79 8.55 -15.36
CA GLU A 23 3.05 8.84 -14.66
C GLU A 23 3.48 7.66 -13.77
N TRP A 24 2.57 7.14 -12.93
CA TRP A 24 2.89 6.10 -11.95
C TRP A 24 3.25 4.75 -12.57
N ARG A 25 2.85 4.50 -13.82
CA ARG A 25 3.29 3.30 -14.56
C ARG A 25 4.80 3.30 -14.79
N ARG A 26 5.38 4.48 -15.07
CA ARG A 26 6.81 4.67 -15.33
C ARG A 26 7.64 4.68 -14.05
N GLN A 27 7.02 5.00 -12.92
CA GLN A 27 7.67 5.04 -11.62
C GLN A 27 8.05 3.64 -11.08
N PRO A 28 9.05 3.56 -10.17
CA PRO A 28 9.40 2.33 -9.44
C PRO A 28 8.24 1.75 -8.62
N THR A 29 8.42 0.52 -8.13
CA THR A 29 7.40 -0.17 -7.33
C THR A 29 7.08 0.54 -6.01
N VAL A 30 8.06 1.17 -5.38
CA VAL A 30 7.92 1.86 -4.10
C VAL A 30 8.49 3.26 -4.25
N VAL A 31 7.67 4.29 -4.05
CA VAL A 31 8.05 5.70 -4.23
C VAL A 31 7.58 6.51 -3.03
N ARG A 32 8.46 7.35 -2.48
CA ARG A 32 8.07 8.30 -1.42
C ARG A 32 7.25 9.43 -2.02
N VAL A 33 6.15 9.78 -1.36
CA VAL A 33 5.28 10.89 -1.76
C VAL A 33 5.36 11.97 -0.69
N GLU A 34 5.49 13.23 -1.10
CA GLU A 34 5.60 14.35 -0.16
C GLU A 34 4.30 14.59 0.63
N LYS A 35 3.16 14.53 -0.07
CA LYS A 35 1.83 14.75 0.52
C LYS A 35 0.88 13.61 0.12
N PRO A 36 0.03 13.14 1.06
CA PRO A 36 -1.04 12.19 0.75
C PRO A 36 -1.86 12.62 -0.47
N THR A 37 -2.11 11.69 -1.39
CA THR A 37 -3.04 11.96 -2.51
C THR A 37 -4.48 12.04 -2.00
N ARG A 38 -4.78 11.33 -0.91
CA ARG A 38 -6.09 11.29 -0.24
C ARG A 38 -5.96 11.67 1.22
N ILE A 39 -5.93 12.97 1.50
CA ILE A 39 -5.74 13.47 2.86
C ILE A 39 -6.87 13.06 3.82
N ASP A 40 -8.09 12.91 3.32
CA ASP A 40 -9.26 12.47 4.09
C ASP A 40 -9.06 11.06 4.65
N ARG A 41 -8.70 10.10 3.79
CA ARG A 41 -8.42 8.72 4.22
C ARG A 41 -7.14 8.62 5.03
N ALA A 42 -6.12 9.39 4.70
CA ALA A 42 -4.88 9.40 5.48
C ALA A 42 -5.15 9.84 6.93
N ARG A 43 -5.89 10.94 7.14
CA ARG A 43 -6.23 11.44 8.49
C ARG A 43 -7.08 10.44 9.27
N SER A 44 -8.04 9.78 8.61
CA SER A 44 -8.85 8.72 9.22
C SER A 44 -8.02 7.53 9.72
N LEU A 45 -6.86 7.28 9.11
CA LEU A 45 -5.91 6.24 9.51
C LEU A 45 -4.85 6.74 10.50
N GLY A 46 -4.94 7.99 10.98
CA GLY A 46 -4.03 8.55 11.97
C GLY A 46 -2.87 9.37 11.41
N TYR A 47 -2.87 9.71 10.12
CA TYR A 47 -1.88 10.64 9.56
C TYR A 47 -2.01 12.04 10.18
N LYS A 48 -0.93 12.51 10.81
CA LYS A 48 -0.77 13.90 11.27
C LYS A 48 0.32 14.58 10.43
N ALA A 49 0.12 15.85 10.08
CA ALA A 49 1.10 16.62 9.31
C ALA A 49 2.23 17.13 10.22
N LYS A 50 3.05 16.20 10.74
CA LYS A 50 4.22 16.50 11.57
C LYS A 50 5.41 15.65 11.14
N VAL A 51 6.61 16.07 11.53
CA VAL A 51 7.85 15.31 11.27
C VAL A 51 7.73 13.92 11.91
N GLY A 52 8.30 12.91 11.24
CA GLY A 52 8.20 11.51 11.64
C GLY A 52 7.13 10.71 10.89
N PHE A 53 6.23 11.37 10.15
CA PHE A 53 5.34 10.70 9.20
C PHE A 53 5.93 10.66 7.80
N VAL A 54 5.83 9.51 7.14
CA VAL A 54 6.26 9.32 5.75
C VAL A 54 5.14 8.61 4.99
N VAL A 55 4.82 9.09 3.80
CA VAL A 55 3.83 8.45 2.92
C VAL A 55 4.55 7.85 1.73
N VAL A 56 4.24 6.60 1.43
CA VAL A 56 4.89 5.84 0.36
C VAL A 56 3.82 5.25 -0.54
N ARG A 57 3.94 5.49 -1.84
CA ARG A 57 3.10 4.85 -2.85
C ARG A 57 3.72 3.54 -3.29
N VAL A 58 2.93 2.48 -3.26
CA VAL A 58 3.34 1.13 -3.63
C VAL A 58 2.48 0.59 -4.77
N LYS A 59 3.15 0.15 -5.83
CA LYS A 59 2.57 -0.51 -7.01
C LYS A 59 2.51 -2.02 -6.77
N VAL A 60 1.33 -2.62 -6.89
CA VAL A 60 1.13 -4.08 -6.73
C VAL A 60 0.43 -4.64 -7.96
N ARG A 61 0.94 -5.75 -8.50
CA ARG A 61 0.34 -6.41 -9.67
C ARG A 61 -0.98 -7.09 -9.28
N LYS A 62 -1.99 -6.95 -10.13
CA LYS A 62 -3.29 -7.62 -10.02
C LYS A 62 -3.21 -9.06 -10.53
N GLY A 63 -4.12 -9.90 -10.06
CA GLY A 63 -4.27 -11.29 -10.48
C GLY A 63 -4.01 -12.30 -9.38
N GLY A 64 -4.21 -13.57 -9.72
CA GLY A 64 -3.97 -14.69 -8.82
C GLY A 64 -2.50 -15.08 -8.69
N LEU A 65 -2.25 -16.03 -7.80
CA LEU A 65 -0.94 -16.65 -7.61
C LEU A 65 -0.72 -17.74 -8.67
N ARG A 66 0.47 -17.75 -9.25
CA ARG A 66 0.98 -18.85 -10.07
C ARG A 66 1.99 -19.63 -9.25
N LYS A 67 1.73 -20.92 -8.99
CA LYS A 67 2.69 -21.79 -8.30
C LYS A 67 3.83 -22.19 -9.24
N PRO A 68 5.05 -22.41 -8.74
CA PRO A 68 6.10 -23.03 -9.53
C PRO A 68 5.67 -24.44 -9.94
N ARG A 69 5.91 -24.83 -11.19
CA ARG A 69 5.57 -26.17 -11.67
C ARG A 69 6.50 -27.20 -11.03
N PRO A 70 5.97 -28.26 -10.39
CA PRO A 70 6.80 -29.34 -9.87
C PRO A 70 7.63 -30.00 -10.98
N ARG A 71 8.92 -30.27 -10.72
CA ARG A 71 9.84 -30.90 -11.70
C ARG A 71 9.83 -32.44 -11.61
N SER A 72 9.50 -33.00 -10.46
CA SER A 72 9.44 -34.46 -10.23
C SER A 72 8.02 -34.99 -10.28
N GLY A 73 7.87 -36.31 -10.40
CA GLY A 73 6.58 -37.00 -10.36
C GLY A 73 5.72 -36.60 -9.15
N ARG A 74 4.45 -36.28 -9.41
CA ARG A 74 3.43 -35.92 -8.42
C ARG A 74 2.08 -36.47 -8.88
N ARG A 75 1.17 -36.71 -7.93
CA ARG A 75 -0.22 -37.06 -8.24
C ARG A 75 -0.88 -35.95 -9.08
N PRO A 76 -1.75 -36.26 -10.06
CA PRO A 76 -2.38 -35.26 -10.92
C PRO A 76 -3.01 -34.08 -10.15
N LYS A 77 -3.68 -34.35 -9.01
CA LYS A 77 -4.26 -33.31 -8.14
C LYS A 77 -3.27 -32.29 -7.57
N ARG A 78 -1.97 -32.60 -7.55
CA ARG A 78 -0.89 -31.73 -7.05
C ARG A 78 -0.12 -31.04 -8.19
N MET A 79 -0.53 -31.23 -9.45
CA MET A 79 0.11 -30.63 -10.64
C MET A 79 -0.47 -29.26 -11.04
N GLY A 80 -1.48 -28.78 -10.33
CA GLY A 80 -2.09 -27.46 -10.56
C GLY A 80 -1.10 -26.31 -10.38
N VAL A 81 -1.04 -25.41 -11.37
CA VAL A 81 -0.14 -24.25 -11.40
C VAL A 81 -0.91 -22.93 -11.28
N TYR A 82 -2.09 -22.86 -11.91
CA TYR A 82 -2.95 -21.67 -11.99
C TYR A 82 -4.20 -21.82 -11.11
N GLY A 83 -4.98 -20.74 -10.97
CA GLY A 83 -6.26 -20.75 -10.26
C GLY A 83 -6.13 -20.67 -8.73
N TYR A 84 -4.95 -20.32 -8.21
CA TYR A 84 -4.77 -20.11 -6.78
C TYR A 84 -4.91 -18.64 -6.42
N SER A 85 -5.70 -18.36 -5.39
CA SER A 85 -5.73 -17.04 -4.77
C SER A 85 -4.55 -16.90 -3.79
N PRO A 86 -3.87 -15.75 -3.75
CA PRO A 86 -2.92 -15.48 -2.68
C PRO A 86 -3.66 -15.43 -1.34
N TRP A 87 -3.00 -15.92 -0.29
CA TRP A 87 -3.56 -15.91 1.06
C TRP A 87 -3.53 -14.52 1.71
N ARG A 88 -2.62 -13.65 1.26
CA ARG A 88 -2.55 -12.23 1.64
C ARG A 88 -3.31 -11.37 0.65
N SER A 89 -3.95 -10.33 1.15
CA SER A 89 -4.54 -9.28 0.33
C SER A 89 -3.46 -8.45 -0.38
N LEU A 90 -3.82 -7.84 -1.52
CA LEU A 90 -2.91 -6.93 -2.22
C LEU A 90 -2.51 -5.70 -1.38
N ARG A 91 -3.34 -5.34 -0.39
CA ARG A 91 -3.08 -4.27 0.56
C ARG A 91 -1.96 -4.66 1.53
N GLU A 92 -2.05 -5.84 2.15
CA GLU A 92 -1.00 -6.36 3.04
C GLU A 92 0.33 -6.55 2.29
N ILE A 93 0.27 -7.04 1.04
CA ILE A 93 1.46 -7.14 0.19
C ILE A 93 2.10 -5.76 -0.06
N ALA A 94 1.29 -4.70 -0.19
CA ALA A 94 1.80 -3.34 -0.35
C ALA A 94 2.49 -2.84 0.94
N GLU A 95 1.87 -3.07 2.09
CA GLU A 95 2.40 -2.72 3.41
C GLU A 95 3.73 -3.44 3.68
N GLU A 96 3.82 -4.74 3.40
CA GLU A 96 5.05 -5.51 3.55
C GLU A 96 6.17 -5.01 2.62
N ARG A 97 5.85 -4.65 1.38
CA ARG A 97 6.84 -4.07 0.45
C ARG A 97 7.37 -2.74 0.96
N ALA A 98 6.51 -1.90 1.55
CA ALA A 98 6.93 -0.64 2.16
C ALA A 98 7.81 -0.88 3.39
N ALA A 99 7.38 -1.76 4.31
CA ALA A 99 8.14 -2.13 5.50
C ALA A 99 9.52 -2.71 5.17
N ARG A 100 9.62 -3.56 4.15
CA ARG A 100 10.92 -4.10 3.68
C ARG A 100 11.83 -3.02 3.11
N LYS A 101 11.29 -1.99 2.46
CA LYS A 101 12.07 -0.86 1.91
C LYS A 101 12.53 0.10 3.00
N TYR A 102 11.75 0.26 4.07
CA TYR A 102 11.99 1.18 5.18
C TYR A 102 11.96 0.44 6.52
N PRO A 103 12.98 -0.38 6.84
CA PRO A 103 12.97 -1.26 8.02
C PRO A 103 13.01 -0.50 9.36
N ASN A 104 13.50 0.74 9.35
CA ASN A 104 13.51 1.63 10.52
C ASN A 104 12.15 2.27 10.82
N LEU A 105 11.21 2.21 9.87
CA LEU A 105 9.87 2.78 10.02
C LEU A 105 8.83 1.69 10.32
N LYS A 106 7.73 2.09 10.96
CA LYS A 106 6.59 1.24 11.26
C LYS A 106 5.39 1.61 10.38
N VAL A 107 4.69 0.59 9.89
CA VAL A 107 3.45 0.79 9.12
C VAL A 107 2.32 1.12 10.07
N LEU A 108 1.66 2.26 9.85
CA LEU A 108 0.45 2.65 10.58
C LEU A 108 -0.81 2.15 9.86
N GLY A 109 -0.79 2.13 8.52
CA GLY A 109 -1.88 1.62 7.70
C GLY A 109 -1.73 2.05 6.25
N SER A 110 -2.65 1.61 5.40
CA SER A 110 -2.64 1.94 3.98
C SER A 110 -4.03 2.11 3.38
N TYR A 111 -4.10 2.79 2.24
CA TYR A 111 -5.34 3.00 1.52
C TYR A 111 -5.14 2.96 0.00
N TRP A 112 -6.21 2.58 -0.70
CA TRP A 112 -6.22 2.53 -2.16
C TRP A 112 -6.28 3.94 -2.77
N VAL A 113 -5.52 4.15 -3.85
CA VAL A 113 -5.44 5.45 -4.53
C VAL A 113 -5.78 5.36 -6.01
N GLY A 114 -5.53 4.23 -6.66
CA GLY A 114 -5.82 4.06 -8.07
C GLY A 114 -5.58 2.63 -8.53
N GLU A 115 -6.15 2.28 -9.67
CA GLU A 115 -5.87 1.02 -10.33
C GLU A 115 -5.91 1.16 -11.85
N ASP A 116 -5.25 0.24 -12.53
CA ASP A 116 -5.44 0.00 -13.95
C ASP A 116 -5.72 -1.49 -14.20
N GLY A 117 -5.67 -1.92 -15.46
CA GLY A 117 -5.89 -3.32 -15.79
C GLY A 117 -4.86 -4.29 -15.19
N ARG A 118 -3.63 -3.83 -14.91
CA ARG A 118 -2.50 -4.69 -14.49
C ARG A 118 -2.06 -4.49 -13.05
N HIS A 119 -2.26 -3.31 -12.47
CA HIS A 119 -1.75 -2.94 -11.15
C HIS A 119 -2.80 -2.20 -10.32
N LYS A 120 -2.64 -2.31 -8.99
CA LYS A 120 -3.27 -1.44 -7.99
C LYS A 120 -2.17 -0.62 -7.30
N TRP A 121 -2.50 0.62 -6.97
CA TRP A 121 -1.64 1.51 -6.20
C TRP A 121 -2.25 1.76 -4.83
N PHE A 122 -1.42 1.61 -3.80
CA PHE A 122 -1.76 1.91 -2.42
C PHE A 122 -0.80 2.98 -1.91
N GLU A 123 -1.29 3.89 -1.07
CA GLU A 123 -0.44 4.75 -0.26
C GLU A 123 -0.39 4.17 1.16
N VAL A 124 0.82 3.87 1.60
CA VAL A 124 1.15 3.31 2.91
C VAL A 124 1.70 4.44 3.76
N ILE A 125 1.14 4.60 4.95
CA ILE A 125 1.59 5.56 5.96
C ILE A 125 2.58 4.84 6.86
N LEU A 126 3.80 5.38 6.89
CA LEU A 126 4.89 4.94 7.73
C LEU A 126 5.14 6.00 8.81
N VAL A 127 5.58 5.55 9.96
CA VAL A 127 5.91 6.38 11.13
C VAL A 127 7.30 6.01 11.62
N ASP A 128 8.09 7.01 11.94
CA ASP A 128 9.38 6.85 12.60
C ASP A 128 9.19 6.83 14.13
N PRO A 129 9.26 5.67 14.80
CA PRO A 129 9.08 5.58 16.25
C PRO A 129 10.23 6.22 17.03
N SER A 130 11.39 6.46 16.39
CA SER A 130 12.57 7.02 17.05
C SER A 130 12.51 8.56 17.19
N HIS A 131 11.69 9.21 16.36
CA HIS A 131 11.62 10.67 16.25
C HIS A 131 10.93 11.30 17.49
N PRO A 132 11.46 12.40 18.08
CA PRO A 132 10.91 13.00 19.30
C PRO A 132 9.42 13.38 19.22
N SER A 133 8.99 13.95 18.10
CA SER A 133 7.58 14.31 17.86
C SER A 133 6.61 13.12 17.84
N ILE A 134 7.12 11.90 17.64
CA ILE A 134 6.36 10.65 17.63
C ILE A 134 6.45 9.96 18.99
N LYS A 135 7.62 10.00 19.64
CA LYS A 135 7.80 9.48 21.00
C LYS A 135 6.89 10.18 22.01
N ASN A 136 6.75 11.50 21.88
CA ASN A 136 5.92 12.30 22.79
C ASN A 136 4.41 12.23 22.49
N ASP A 137 3.99 11.49 21.46
CA ASP A 137 2.56 11.33 21.10
C ASP A 137 2.07 9.96 21.56
N GLU A 138 1.52 9.92 22.78
CA GLU A 138 1.01 8.69 23.41
C GLU A 138 -0.11 8.02 22.60
N GLU A 139 -0.99 8.83 22.00
CA GLU A 139 -2.09 8.34 21.16
C GLU A 139 -1.58 7.55 19.94
N LEU A 140 -0.45 8.00 19.39
CA LEU A 140 0.19 7.35 18.25
C LEU A 140 0.99 6.11 18.66
N GLN A 141 1.71 6.16 19.79
CA GLN A 141 2.44 5.00 20.32
C GLN A 141 1.50 3.83 20.59
N ALA A 142 0.31 4.09 21.15
CA ALA A 142 -0.70 3.06 21.40
C ALA A 142 -1.20 2.36 20.12
N LYS A 143 -1.11 3.03 18.96
CA LYS A 143 -1.58 2.51 17.66
C LYS A 143 -0.48 1.79 16.87
N LEU A 144 0.79 1.91 17.28
CA LEU A 144 1.88 1.24 16.60
C LEU A 144 1.92 -0.25 16.99
N PRO A 145 2.14 -1.16 16.02
CA PRO A 145 2.30 -2.57 16.34
C PRO A 145 3.52 -2.75 17.26
N LEU A 146 3.33 -3.43 18.38
CA LEU A 146 4.38 -3.77 19.33
C LEU A 146 5.51 -4.52 18.62
N LYS A 147 6.76 -4.33 19.05
CA LYS A 147 7.90 -5.07 18.50
C LYS A 147 7.71 -6.57 18.80
N GLY A 148 7.44 -7.36 17.77
CA GLY A 148 7.50 -8.83 17.81
C GLY A 148 6.14 -9.50 18.00
N SER A 149 5.44 -9.70 16.88
CA SER A 149 4.46 -10.78 16.69
C SER A 149 4.71 -11.48 15.37
#